data_AF-A0A372EGW5-F1
#
_entry.id   AF-A0A372EGW5-F1
#
_cell.length_a   1.000
_cell.length_b   1.000
_cell.length_c   1.000
_cell.angle_alpha   90.00
_cell.angle_beta   90.00
_cell.angle_gamma   90.00
#
_symmetry.space_group_name_H-M   'P 1'
#
loop_
_entity.id
_entity.type
_entity.pdbx_description
1 polymer ?
#
loop_
_entity_poly.entity_id
_entity_poly.type
_entity_poly.pdbx_seq_one_letter_code
_entity_poly.pdbx_strand_id
1 'polypeptide(L)'
;MQCLPSAPRGLRAPKPRPGARLSRVRGALTLLGLALACGPASAVLTFFDLASPRFIQLQVGASAGTVNTVGFRVTGAHTSPTPQAVPGVPDALAPATTPSGGVRVRLRGQWASGNQTLRLLVDSAAGMACVAGSGCGSTVIPFTTVRWVSHERESAPGYAGWDIQSGGFDGGTAQQLVGMICCFTNRSVEVANTLVFSYGNTTLYPAGRYRGTVTFTAVIE
;
A
#
# COMPACT_ATOMS: atom_id res chain seq x y z
N MET A 1 -29.67 -33.64 -39.10
CA MET A 1 -30.67 -32.77 -39.76
C MET A 1 -31.36 -31.98 -38.66
N GLN A 2 -30.83 -30.82 -38.25
CA GLN A 2 -31.07 -29.48 -38.80
C GLN A 2 -32.53 -28.96 -38.69
N CYS A 3 -32.63 -27.81 -38.04
CA CYS A 3 -33.57 -26.69 -38.25
C CYS A 3 -34.93 -26.66 -37.49
N LEU A 4 -34.95 -25.76 -36.48
CA LEU A 4 -35.91 -24.64 -36.24
C LEU A 4 -36.84 -24.27 -37.43
N PRO A 5 -38.03 -23.64 -37.25
CA PRO A 5 -38.11 -22.23 -36.76
C PRO A 5 -39.47 -21.79 -36.11
N SER A 6 -39.54 -20.68 -35.35
CA SER A 6 -39.99 -19.29 -35.71
C SER A 6 -41.34 -18.88 -35.11
N ALA A 7 -41.38 -17.67 -34.52
CA ALA A 7 -42.57 -16.95 -34.05
C ALA A 7 -43.27 -16.14 -35.17
N PRO A 8 -44.46 -15.56 -34.89
CA PRO A 8 -44.62 -14.12 -35.17
C PRO A 8 -45.44 -13.32 -34.13
N ARG A 9 -45.22 -11.99 -34.16
CA ARG A 9 -45.93 -10.90 -33.46
C ARG A 9 -47.35 -10.66 -34.03
N GLY A 10 -48.25 -10.11 -33.21
CA GLY A 10 -49.44 -9.38 -33.69
C GLY A 10 -50.26 -8.72 -32.58
N LEU A 11 -50.45 -7.40 -32.66
CA LEU A 11 -51.20 -6.51 -31.75
C LEU A 11 -52.73 -6.73 -31.79
N ARG A 12 -53.42 -6.44 -30.67
CA ARG A 12 -54.81 -5.88 -30.67
C ARG A 12 -55.13 -5.09 -29.38
N ALA A 13 -55.64 -3.87 -29.56
CA ALA A 13 -56.33 -2.99 -28.57
C ALA A 13 -57.84 -3.38 -28.50
N PRO A 14 -58.77 -2.77 -27.68
CA PRO A 14 -58.74 -1.47 -26.99
C PRO A 14 -59.43 -1.40 -25.57
N LYS A 15 -59.49 -0.14 -25.10
CA LYS A 15 -59.93 0.50 -23.85
C LYS A 15 -61.41 0.33 -23.43
N PRO A 16 -61.74 0.44 -22.13
CA PRO A 16 -62.74 1.43 -21.69
C PRO A 16 -62.32 2.28 -20.45
N ARG A 17 -62.80 3.53 -20.44
CA ARG A 17 -62.80 4.51 -19.31
C ARG A 17 -64.17 4.43 -18.59
N PRO A 18 -64.50 5.22 -17.54
CA PRO A 18 -63.70 6.08 -16.66
C PRO A 18 -63.95 5.82 -15.16
N GLY A 19 -62.95 6.10 -14.31
CA GLY A 19 -63.11 6.21 -12.86
C GLY A 19 -62.29 7.38 -12.36
N ALA A 20 -62.96 8.42 -11.89
CA ALA A 20 -62.34 9.64 -11.39
C ALA A 20 -61.64 9.42 -10.04
N ARG A 21 -60.44 9.99 -9.89
CA ARG A 21 -60.14 10.99 -8.85
C ARG A 21 -58.71 11.49 -8.99
N LEU A 22 -58.58 12.81 -9.10
CA LEU A 22 -57.34 13.54 -8.92
C LEU A 22 -56.85 13.35 -7.47
N SER A 23 -55.57 13.03 -7.30
CA SER A 23 -54.78 13.70 -6.28
C SER A 23 -53.35 13.84 -6.77
N ARG A 24 -52.88 15.09 -6.76
CA ARG A 24 -51.52 15.50 -7.07
C ARG A 24 -50.64 15.12 -5.89
N VAL A 25 -49.55 14.40 -6.12
CA VAL A 25 -48.34 14.56 -5.30
C VAL A 25 -47.16 14.61 -6.25
N ARG A 26 -46.61 15.82 -6.40
CA ARG A 26 -45.32 16.08 -7.02
C ARG A 26 -44.25 15.53 -6.08
N GLY A 27 -43.70 14.36 -6.38
CA GLY A 27 -42.48 13.86 -5.75
C GLY A 27 -41.30 14.11 -6.68
N ALA A 28 -40.56 15.19 -6.45
CA ALA A 28 -39.29 15.42 -7.11
C ALA A 28 -38.30 14.33 -6.67
N LEU A 29 -37.83 13.51 -7.61
CA LEU A 29 -36.79 12.53 -7.38
C LEU A 29 -35.44 13.27 -7.33
N THR A 30 -35.05 13.75 -6.16
CA THR A 30 -33.68 14.21 -5.90
C THR A 30 -32.76 13.00 -5.82
N LEU A 31 -32.04 12.73 -6.91
CA LEU A 31 -30.88 11.84 -6.93
C LEU A 31 -29.80 12.45 -6.04
N LEU A 32 -29.79 12.09 -4.77
CA LEU A 32 -28.71 12.39 -3.84
C LEU A 32 -27.50 11.53 -4.24
N GLY A 33 -26.60 12.12 -5.03
CA GLY A 33 -25.32 11.51 -5.33
C GLY A 33 -24.52 11.33 -4.03
N LEU A 34 -24.48 10.10 -3.51
CA LEU A 34 -23.45 9.70 -2.57
C LEU A 34 -22.12 9.72 -3.33
N ALA A 35 -21.46 10.87 -3.33
CA ALA A 35 -20.04 10.93 -3.56
C ALA A 35 -19.41 10.05 -2.46
N LEU A 36 -18.98 8.84 -2.83
CA LEU A 36 -17.98 8.12 -2.05
C LEU A 36 -16.72 9.01 -2.06
N ALA A 37 -16.63 9.90 -1.07
CA ALA A 37 -15.37 10.48 -0.69
C ALA A 37 -14.53 9.35 -0.12
N CYS A 38 -13.82 8.65 -1.00
CA CYS A 38 -12.62 7.91 -0.65
C CYS A 38 -11.59 8.96 -0.23
N GLY A 39 -11.76 9.48 0.99
CA GLY A 39 -10.73 10.31 1.60
C GLY A 39 -9.45 9.47 1.71
N PRO A 40 -8.26 10.07 1.50
CA PRO A 40 -7.04 9.37 1.85
C PRO A 40 -7.17 8.94 3.31
N ALA A 41 -7.00 7.64 3.57
CA ALA A 41 -6.78 7.18 4.94
C ALA A 41 -5.61 8.01 5.49
N SER A 42 -5.77 8.55 6.69
CA SER A 42 -4.71 9.25 7.42
C SER A 42 -3.95 8.24 8.28
N ALA A 43 -2.68 8.54 8.60
CA ALA A 43 -1.93 7.74 9.55
C ALA A 43 -2.66 7.75 10.90
N VAL A 44 -2.76 6.60 11.55
CA VAL A 44 -3.30 6.52 12.91
C VAL A 44 -2.16 6.80 13.89
N LEU A 45 -2.01 8.05 14.30
CA LEU A 45 -1.15 8.44 15.42
C LEU A 45 -1.94 8.27 16.72
N THR A 46 -1.58 7.28 17.54
CA THR A 46 -2.20 7.08 18.86
C THR A 46 -1.28 7.53 19.98
N PHE A 47 -1.80 8.42 20.82
CA PHE A 47 -1.13 8.92 22.03
C PHE A 47 -1.97 8.53 23.23
N PHE A 48 -1.40 7.77 24.17
CA PHE A 48 -2.02 7.43 25.45
C PHE A 48 -1.00 7.67 26.54
N ASP A 49 -1.46 8.09 27.71
CA ASP A 49 -0.62 8.21 28.91
C ASP A 49 -0.53 6.84 29.56
N LEU A 50 0.66 6.31 29.89
CA LEU A 50 0.92 5.32 30.97
C LEU A 50 2.40 4.91 31.08
N ALA A 51 2.73 4.34 32.26
CA ALA A 51 4.04 4.26 32.91
C ALA A 51 5.12 3.36 32.26
N SER A 52 6.39 3.72 32.54
CA SER A 52 7.68 3.04 32.27
C SER A 52 7.59 1.49 32.30
N PRO A 53 8.20 0.76 31.33
CA PRO A 53 9.52 1.02 30.73
C PRO A 53 9.54 1.57 29.29
N ARG A 54 10.71 2.09 28.88
CA ARG A 54 11.04 2.48 27.50
C ARG A 54 10.96 1.25 26.60
N PHE A 55 10.27 1.37 25.47
CA PHE A 55 10.30 0.32 24.46
C PHE A 55 10.27 0.89 23.05
N ILE A 56 10.74 0.07 22.12
CA ILE A 56 10.59 0.28 20.69
C ILE A 56 10.08 -1.01 20.09
N GLN A 57 9.09 -0.90 19.21
CA GLN A 57 8.53 -2.04 18.49
C GLN A 57 8.45 -1.68 17.02
N LEU A 58 9.08 -2.48 16.18
CA LEU A 58 8.99 -2.41 14.73
C LEU A 58 8.36 -3.69 14.21
N GLN A 59 7.36 -3.53 13.34
CA GLN A 59 6.75 -4.62 12.60
C GLN A 59 6.71 -4.25 11.12
N VAL A 60 7.25 -5.13 10.27
CA VAL A 60 7.18 -5.04 8.81
C VAL A 60 6.49 -6.29 8.29
N GLY A 61 5.24 -6.16 7.85
CA GLY A 61 4.40 -7.29 7.42
C GLY A 61 3.78 -8.09 8.56
N ALA A 62 3.77 -9.41 8.41
CA ALA A 62 3.15 -10.38 9.32
C ALA A 62 3.66 -10.25 10.78
N SER A 63 2.81 -10.58 11.75
CA SER A 63 3.17 -10.57 13.19
C SER A 63 3.92 -11.82 13.67
N ALA A 64 4.20 -12.79 12.80
CA ALA A 64 4.72 -14.12 13.17
C ALA A 64 6.26 -14.28 13.06
N GLY A 65 7.03 -13.18 12.97
CA GLY A 65 8.50 -13.23 12.95
C GLY A 65 9.13 -13.75 11.65
N THR A 66 8.34 -13.91 10.60
CA THR A 66 8.81 -14.31 9.26
C THR A 66 9.24 -13.10 8.45
N VAL A 67 10.30 -13.23 7.65
CA VAL A 67 10.68 -12.23 6.64
C VAL A 67 9.53 -12.10 5.63
N ASN A 68 8.92 -10.93 5.55
CA ASN A 68 7.94 -10.63 4.51
C ASN A 68 8.62 -10.56 3.15
N THR A 69 8.10 -11.31 2.18
CA THR A 69 8.61 -11.32 0.81
C THR A 69 7.65 -10.60 -0.13
N VAL A 70 8.20 -9.70 -0.96
CA VAL A 70 7.47 -9.08 -2.06
C VAL A 70 8.03 -9.62 -3.37
N GLY A 71 7.19 -10.30 -4.15
CA GLY A 71 7.55 -10.85 -5.44
C GLY A 71 7.22 -9.88 -6.58
N PHE A 72 8.13 -9.71 -7.52
CA PHE A 72 7.91 -8.97 -8.78
C PHE A 72 8.02 -9.97 -9.95
N ARG A 73 6.93 -10.17 -10.69
CA ARG A 73 6.91 -11.10 -11.82
C ARG A 73 7.05 -10.35 -13.14
N VAL A 74 8.29 -10.22 -13.62
CA VAL A 74 8.58 -9.66 -14.94
C VAL A 74 8.22 -10.69 -16.01
N THR A 75 7.38 -10.31 -16.97
CA THR A 75 6.99 -11.13 -18.13
C THR A 75 7.24 -10.36 -19.42
N GLY A 76 7.13 -11.02 -20.58
CA GLY A 76 7.37 -10.36 -21.88
C GLY A 76 6.59 -9.05 -22.09
N ALA A 77 5.36 -8.98 -21.57
CA ALA A 77 4.52 -7.78 -21.61
C ALA A 77 5.08 -6.59 -20.82
N HIS A 78 5.92 -6.84 -19.81
CA HIS A 78 6.58 -5.80 -19.02
C HIS A 78 7.88 -5.30 -19.65
N THR A 79 8.36 -5.96 -20.71
CA THR A 79 9.65 -5.67 -21.36
C THR A 79 9.51 -5.12 -22.78
N SER A 80 8.40 -5.39 -23.46
CA SER A 80 8.17 -5.03 -24.86
C SER A 80 6.67 -4.85 -25.12
N PRO A 81 6.24 -3.90 -25.97
CA PRO A 81 7.07 -2.95 -26.73
C PRO A 81 7.61 -1.79 -25.89
N THR A 82 7.02 -1.52 -24.74
CA THR A 82 7.44 -0.49 -23.81
C THR A 82 7.64 -1.09 -22.42
N PRO A 83 8.81 -0.91 -21.78
CA PRO A 83 9.00 -1.41 -20.44
C PRO A 83 8.04 -0.74 -19.44
N GLN A 84 7.37 -1.54 -18.61
CA GLN A 84 6.40 -1.07 -17.62
C GLN A 84 6.85 -1.46 -16.21
N ALA A 85 6.51 -0.63 -15.23
CA ALA A 85 6.73 -0.96 -13.82
C ALA A 85 5.92 -2.20 -13.43
N VAL A 86 6.54 -3.07 -12.64
CA VAL A 86 5.95 -4.35 -12.21
C VAL A 86 5.41 -4.19 -10.80
N PRO A 87 4.11 -4.41 -10.56
CA PRO A 87 3.56 -4.37 -9.20
C PRO A 87 4.14 -5.50 -8.34
N GLY A 88 4.45 -5.20 -7.09
CA GLY A 88 4.86 -6.17 -6.10
C GLY A 88 3.68 -6.96 -5.55
N VAL A 89 3.90 -8.24 -5.27
CA VAL A 89 2.92 -9.12 -4.62
C VAL A 89 3.52 -9.63 -3.31
N PRO A 90 3.04 -9.17 -2.14
CA PRO A 90 3.50 -9.68 -0.86
C PRO A 90 3.04 -11.14 -0.65
N ASP A 91 3.78 -11.91 0.16
CA ASP A 91 3.37 -13.26 0.52
C ASP A 91 2.09 -13.29 1.38
N ALA A 92 1.42 -14.44 1.39
CA ALA A 92 0.13 -14.63 2.07
C ALA A 92 0.19 -14.51 3.61
N LEU A 93 1.40 -14.39 4.19
CA LEU A 93 1.58 -14.17 5.62
C LEU A 93 1.48 -12.67 5.95
N ALA A 94 1.71 -11.78 4.98
CA ALA A 94 1.35 -10.37 5.10
C ALA A 94 -0.17 -10.24 4.91
N PRO A 95 -0.96 -9.89 5.96
CA PRO A 95 -2.39 -9.72 5.78
C PRO A 95 -2.64 -8.65 4.71
N ALA A 96 -3.65 -8.88 3.88
CA ALA A 96 -4.11 -7.91 2.90
C ALA A 96 -4.45 -6.60 3.62
N THR A 97 -3.51 -5.66 3.61
CA THR A 97 -3.72 -4.30 4.07
C THR A 97 -4.65 -3.60 3.08
N THR A 98 -5.34 -2.56 3.51
CA THR A 98 -6.05 -1.68 2.60
C THR A 98 -5.07 -0.59 2.16
N PRO A 99 -4.65 -0.51 0.88
CA PRO A 99 -5.08 -1.30 -0.29
C PRO A 99 -4.34 -2.62 -0.50
N SER A 100 -4.97 -3.51 -1.27
CA SER A 100 -4.45 -4.84 -1.59
C SER A 100 -3.05 -4.79 -2.20
N GLY A 101 -2.23 -5.79 -1.90
CA GLY A 101 -0.83 -5.85 -2.33
C GLY A 101 0.13 -4.97 -1.52
N GLY A 102 -0.35 -4.35 -0.43
CA GLY A 102 0.47 -3.56 0.47
C GLY A 102 1.21 -4.39 1.54
N VAL A 103 2.27 -3.80 2.08
CA VAL A 103 2.99 -4.26 3.26
C VAL A 103 2.79 -3.25 4.38
N ARG A 104 2.23 -3.70 5.51
CA ARG A 104 2.12 -2.87 6.72
C ARG A 104 3.50 -2.63 7.32
N VAL A 105 3.90 -1.38 7.50
CA VAL A 105 5.05 -1.01 8.33
C VAL A 105 4.53 -0.24 9.52
N ARG A 106 4.73 -0.78 10.72
CA ARG A 106 4.30 -0.19 11.99
C ARG A 106 5.50 0.00 12.90
N LEU A 107 5.67 1.21 13.38
CA LEU A 107 6.68 1.60 14.33
C LEU A 107 6.01 2.20 15.55
N ARG A 108 6.35 1.71 16.74
CA ARG A 108 5.87 2.26 18.02
C ARG A 108 7.03 2.53 18.94
N GLY A 109 7.02 3.69 19.57
CA GLY A 109 8.03 4.10 20.56
C GLY A 109 7.37 4.64 21.82
N GLN A 110 8.00 4.43 22.97
CA GLN A 110 7.57 4.98 24.26
C GLN A 110 8.79 5.42 25.08
N TRP A 111 8.73 6.62 25.67
CA TRP A 111 9.74 7.17 26.56
C TRP A 111 9.14 8.07 27.64
N ALA A 112 9.83 8.18 28.77
CA ALA A 112 9.31 8.83 29.98
C ALA A 112 9.47 10.37 29.97
N SER A 113 10.61 10.89 29.49
CA SER A 113 10.88 12.33 29.50
C SER A 113 11.98 12.70 28.52
N GLY A 114 11.97 13.97 28.07
CA GLY A 114 13.01 14.55 27.23
C GLY A 114 12.64 14.58 25.75
N ASN A 115 13.34 15.43 24.99
CA ASN A 115 13.22 15.46 23.54
C ASN A 115 13.93 14.21 23.00
N GLN A 116 13.14 13.24 22.55
CA GLN A 116 13.65 12.04 21.90
C GLN A 116 13.18 12.00 20.45
N THR A 117 14.05 11.50 19.57
CA THR A 117 13.74 11.36 18.16
C THR A 117 13.47 9.89 17.85
N LEU A 118 12.28 9.60 17.33
CA LEU A 118 11.96 8.29 16.78
C LEU A 118 12.30 8.29 15.29
N ARG A 119 13.13 7.34 14.87
CA ARG A 119 13.57 7.23 13.47
C ARG A 119 13.32 5.82 12.93
N LEU A 120 12.95 5.76 11.66
CA LEU A 120 12.93 4.53 10.86
C LEU A 120 14.01 4.65 9.78
N LEU A 121 15.01 3.78 9.85
CA LEU A 121 16.12 3.69 8.94
C LEU A 121 15.99 2.44 8.07
N VAL A 122 16.52 2.50 6.86
CA VAL A 122 16.55 1.39 5.92
C VAL A 122 17.94 1.18 5.34
N ASP A 123 18.41 -0.06 5.38
CA ASP A 123 19.56 -0.54 4.62
C ASP A 123 19.08 -1.27 3.36
N SER A 124 19.47 -0.74 2.20
CA SER A 124 19.15 -1.25 0.87
C SER A 124 20.39 -1.42 -0.02
N ALA A 125 21.59 -1.42 0.55
CA ALA A 125 22.84 -1.39 -0.21
C ALA A 125 23.15 -2.68 -0.97
N ALA A 126 22.66 -3.83 -0.49
CA ALA A 126 23.00 -5.14 -1.05
C ALA A 126 22.41 -5.43 -2.44
N GLY A 127 21.26 -4.81 -2.77
CA GLY A 127 20.51 -5.13 -3.99
C GLY A 127 19.90 -6.55 -3.99
N MET A 128 19.40 -6.96 -5.16
CA MET A 128 18.84 -8.29 -5.42
C MET A 128 19.80 -9.09 -6.29
N ALA A 129 20.50 -10.05 -5.67
CA ALA A 129 21.45 -10.90 -6.36
C ALA A 129 20.76 -12.02 -7.14
N CYS A 130 21.36 -12.42 -8.26
CA CYS A 130 20.95 -13.59 -9.01
C CYS A 130 20.97 -14.84 -8.12
N VAL A 131 19.87 -15.61 -8.14
CA VAL A 131 19.79 -16.90 -7.48
C VAL A 131 20.52 -17.92 -8.34
N ALA A 132 21.48 -18.63 -7.74
CA ALA A 132 22.27 -19.66 -8.42
C ALA A 132 21.35 -20.68 -9.14
N GLY A 133 21.73 -21.04 -10.38
CA GLY A 133 20.97 -21.96 -11.21
C GLY A 133 19.76 -21.35 -11.94
N SER A 134 19.50 -20.04 -11.82
CA SER A 134 18.35 -19.39 -12.48
C SER A 134 18.66 -18.72 -13.83
N GLY A 135 19.92 -18.72 -14.28
CA GLY A 135 20.31 -18.21 -15.61
C GLY A 135 20.81 -16.76 -15.68
N CYS A 136 20.76 -16.01 -14.57
CA CYS A 136 21.17 -14.59 -14.53
C CYS A 136 22.65 -14.31 -14.18
N GLY A 137 23.48 -15.36 -14.07
CA GLY A 137 24.91 -15.26 -13.78
C GLY A 137 25.20 -14.63 -12.42
N SER A 138 26.07 -13.62 -12.39
CA SER A 138 26.43 -12.85 -11.18
C SER A 138 25.73 -11.48 -11.11
N THR A 139 24.68 -11.28 -11.90
CA THR A 139 23.99 -9.99 -11.99
C THR A 139 23.32 -9.65 -10.67
N VAL A 140 23.47 -8.39 -10.24
CA VAL A 140 22.77 -7.83 -9.08
C VAL A 140 21.92 -6.66 -9.56
N ILE A 141 20.62 -6.69 -9.23
CA ILE A 141 19.70 -5.59 -9.51
C ILE A 141 19.72 -4.65 -8.29
N PRO A 142 20.12 -3.38 -8.42
CA PRO A 142 20.14 -2.45 -7.31
C PRO A 142 18.74 -2.24 -6.72
N PHE A 143 18.61 -2.09 -5.41
CA PHE A 143 17.31 -1.79 -4.80
C PHE A 143 16.76 -0.42 -5.20
N THR A 144 17.59 0.47 -5.77
CA THR A 144 17.16 1.77 -6.32
C THR A 144 16.12 1.67 -7.44
N THR A 145 15.93 0.47 -8.02
CA THR A 145 14.86 0.20 -8.98
C THR A 145 13.51 -0.02 -8.29
N VAL A 146 13.44 -0.24 -6.98
CA VAL A 146 12.22 -0.49 -6.23
C VAL A 146 11.68 0.80 -5.61
N ARG A 147 10.40 1.07 -5.86
CA ARG A 147 9.66 2.23 -5.36
C ARG A 147 8.41 1.78 -4.62
N TRP A 148 7.82 2.67 -3.82
CA TRP A 148 6.55 2.42 -3.17
C TRP A 148 5.64 3.64 -3.15
N VAL A 149 4.35 3.37 -3.12
CA VAL A 149 3.33 4.34 -2.73
C VAL A 149 2.97 4.09 -1.28
N SER A 150 3.04 5.13 -0.45
CA SER A 150 2.60 5.08 0.93
C SER A 150 1.14 5.49 1.05
N HIS A 151 0.38 4.66 1.74
CA HIS A 151 -1.02 4.87 2.13
C HIS A 151 -1.11 5.16 3.62
N GLU A 152 -2.27 5.69 4.03
CA GLU A 152 -2.46 6.15 5.40
C GLU A 152 -1.52 7.33 5.71
N ARG A 153 -1.41 8.30 4.79
CA ARG A 153 -0.48 9.42 4.96
C ARG A 153 -1.08 10.55 5.79
N GLU A 154 -0.33 11.06 6.76
CA GLU A 154 -0.64 12.27 7.49
C GLU A 154 -0.48 13.49 6.57
N SER A 155 -1.55 14.28 6.46
CA SER A 155 -1.63 15.47 5.60
C SER A 155 -1.95 16.74 6.35
N ALA A 156 -2.22 16.65 7.66
CA ALA A 156 -2.48 17.80 8.50
C ALA A 156 -1.26 18.74 8.55
N PRO A 157 -1.47 20.06 8.43
CA PRO A 157 -0.39 21.04 8.62
C PRO A 157 0.31 20.83 9.97
N GLY A 158 1.65 20.79 9.95
CA GLY A 158 2.49 20.55 11.13
C GLY A 158 2.87 19.09 11.37
N TYR A 159 2.14 18.13 10.81
CA TYR A 159 2.43 16.69 10.92
C TYR A 159 2.70 16.01 9.57
N ALA A 160 2.46 16.72 8.45
CA ALA A 160 2.86 16.25 7.13
C ALA A 160 4.36 15.88 7.11
N GLY A 161 4.69 14.65 6.73
CA GLY A 161 6.07 14.14 6.73
C GLY A 161 6.49 13.40 7.99
N TRP A 162 5.64 13.31 9.01
CA TRP A 162 5.93 12.56 10.24
C TRP A 162 5.69 11.06 10.09
N ASP A 163 5.25 10.61 8.94
CA ASP A 163 5.05 9.21 8.63
C ASP A 163 5.82 8.79 7.37
N ILE A 164 5.69 7.52 6.98
CA ILE A 164 6.46 7.00 5.85
C ILE A 164 5.95 7.64 4.57
N GLN A 165 6.78 8.41 3.89
CA GLN A 165 6.42 9.03 2.61
C GLN A 165 6.50 8.03 1.45
N SER A 166 5.75 8.28 0.37
CA SER A 166 5.98 7.59 -0.91
C SER A 166 7.39 7.89 -1.42
N GLY A 167 8.06 6.89 -1.99
CA GLY A 167 9.46 7.03 -2.33
C GLY A 167 10.06 5.81 -3.03
N GLY A 168 11.37 5.70 -2.99
CA GLY A 168 12.13 4.54 -3.44
C GLY A 168 13.38 4.37 -2.61
N PHE A 169 13.97 3.18 -2.69
CA PHE A 169 15.24 2.95 -2.01
C PHE A 169 16.35 3.75 -2.67
N ASP A 170 17.28 4.27 -1.88
CA ASP A 170 18.41 5.06 -2.39
C ASP A 170 19.70 4.23 -2.57
N GLY A 171 19.69 2.97 -2.14
CA GLY A 171 20.87 2.09 -2.18
C GLY A 171 21.89 2.35 -1.05
N GLY A 172 21.54 3.20 -0.08
CA GLY A 172 22.34 3.46 1.11
C GLY A 172 22.11 2.42 2.21
N THR A 173 22.95 2.51 3.24
CA THR A 173 22.90 1.65 4.44
C THR A 173 22.05 2.22 5.57
N ALA A 174 21.62 3.49 5.46
CA ALA A 174 20.89 4.20 6.50
C ALA A 174 19.95 5.28 5.93
N GLN A 175 19.15 4.93 4.92
CA GLN A 175 18.11 5.81 4.39
C GLN A 175 17.08 6.09 5.48
N GLN A 176 16.87 7.35 5.84
CA GLN A 176 15.80 7.70 6.78
C GLN A 176 14.44 7.76 6.05
N LEU A 177 13.49 6.95 6.50
CA LEU A 177 12.11 6.97 6.00
C LEU A 177 11.16 7.76 6.91
N VAL A 178 11.46 7.80 8.21
CA VAL A 178 10.71 8.56 9.22
C VAL A 178 11.71 9.18 10.18
N GLY A 179 11.48 10.44 10.53
CA GLY A 179 12.17 11.10 11.62
C GLY A 179 11.21 12.09 12.27
N MET A 180 10.87 11.85 13.53
CA MET A 180 10.04 12.78 14.29
C MET A 180 10.62 13.00 15.67
N ILE A 181 10.55 14.24 16.11
CA ILE A 181 10.72 14.62 17.50
C ILE A 181 9.32 14.67 18.07
N CYS A 182 9.00 13.78 19.00
CA CYS A 182 7.75 13.90 19.72
C CYS A 182 7.95 13.85 21.23
N CYS A 183 6.87 14.21 21.88
CA CYS A 183 6.51 13.78 23.21
C CYS A 183 7.47 14.25 24.31
N PHE A 184 7.24 15.49 24.74
CA PHE A 184 8.01 16.18 25.78
C PHE A 184 7.98 15.45 27.14
N THR A 185 6.90 14.72 27.47
CA THR A 185 6.75 13.95 28.72
C THR A 185 5.73 12.81 28.60
N ASN A 186 6.08 11.60 29.07
CA ASN A 186 5.22 10.43 29.31
C ASN A 186 4.26 10.04 28.17
N ARG A 187 4.72 9.99 26.92
CA ARG A 187 3.87 9.53 25.81
C ARG A 187 4.51 8.46 24.95
N SER A 188 3.63 7.68 24.35
CA SER A 188 3.92 6.80 23.22
C SER A 188 3.60 7.49 21.90
N VAL A 189 4.28 7.07 20.85
CA VAL A 189 3.91 7.39 19.47
C VAL A 189 3.87 6.12 18.63
N GLU A 190 2.98 6.13 17.66
CA GLU A 190 2.86 5.08 16.66
C GLU A 190 2.81 5.70 15.27
N VAL A 191 3.61 5.15 14.36
CA VAL A 191 3.54 5.41 12.92
C VAL A 191 3.17 4.11 12.25
N ALA A 192 2.18 4.16 11.37
CA ALA A 192 1.77 2.98 10.64
C ALA A 192 1.29 3.36 9.24
N ASN A 193 2.02 2.88 8.23
CA ASN A 193 1.67 3.08 6.83
C ASN A 193 1.59 1.73 6.12
N THR A 194 0.80 1.71 5.05
CA THR A 194 0.72 0.58 4.14
C THR A 194 1.50 0.94 2.87
N LEU A 195 2.55 0.18 2.55
CA LEU A 195 3.43 0.45 1.41
C LEU A 195 3.12 -0.52 0.25
N VAL A 196 2.76 0.02 -0.91
CA VAL A 196 2.58 -0.77 -2.14
C VAL A 196 3.82 -0.62 -3.00
N PHE A 197 4.60 -1.70 -3.12
CA PHE A 197 5.86 -1.69 -3.85
C PHE A 197 5.68 -1.92 -5.35
N SER A 198 6.58 -1.34 -6.14
CA SER A 198 6.72 -1.60 -7.57
C SER A 198 8.20 -1.66 -7.96
N TYR A 199 8.51 -2.48 -8.95
CA TYR A 199 9.83 -2.59 -9.56
C TYR A 199 9.86 -1.82 -10.88
N GLY A 200 10.73 -0.83 -10.98
CA GLY A 200 11.00 -0.09 -12.20
C GLY A 200 11.79 -0.94 -13.19
N ASN A 201 11.16 -1.32 -14.30
CA ASN A 201 11.76 -2.21 -15.29
C ASN A 201 12.40 -1.46 -16.47
N THR A 202 13.04 -0.30 -16.22
CA THR A 202 13.65 0.52 -17.29
C THR A 202 14.96 -0.06 -17.81
N THR A 203 15.64 -0.88 -17.01
CA THR A 203 16.85 -1.61 -17.38
C THR A 203 16.51 -3.09 -17.50
N LEU A 204 16.84 -3.70 -18.64
CA LEU A 204 16.61 -5.12 -18.87
C LEU A 204 17.79 -5.91 -18.30
N TYR A 205 17.50 -6.82 -17.38
CA TYR A 205 18.46 -7.76 -16.82
C TYR A 205 18.25 -9.16 -17.45
N PRO A 206 19.28 -10.01 -17.45
CA PRO A 206 19.15 -11.39 -17.90
C PRO A 206 17.98 -12.10 -17.20
N ALA A 207 17.28 -12.96 -17.94
CA ALA A 207 16.20 -13.75 -17.37
C ALA A 207 16.72 -14.64 -16.24
N GLY A 208 15.99 -14.68 -15.13
CA GLY A 208 16.34 -15.47 -13.96
C GLY A 208 15.59 -15.02 -12.73
N ARG A 209 15.96 -15.57 -11.58
CA ARG A 209 15.39 -15.21 -10.29
C ARG A 209 16.40 -14.36 -9.53
N TYR A 210 15.96 -13.22 -9.03
CA TYR A 210 16.76 -12.33 -8.19
C TYR A 210 16.18 -12.30 -6.78
N ARG A 211 17.03 -12.22 -5.76
CA ARG A 211 16.62 -12.13 -4.36
C ARG A 211 17.58 -11.22 -3.60
N GLY A 212 17.00 -10.38 -2.75
CA GLY A 212 17.74 -9.55 -1.82
C GLY A 212 16.94 -9.34 -0.54
N THR A 213 17.56 -8.71 0.43
CA THR A 213 16.92 -8.33 1.69
C THR A 213 17.18 -6.86 1.96
N VAL A 214 16.13 -6.16 2.38
CA VAL A 214 16.19 -4.80 2.89
C VAL A 214 15.94 -4.88 4.39
N THR A 215 16.75 -4.20 5.20
CA THR A 215 16.64 -4.22 6.66
C THR A 215 16.09 -2.89 7.15
N PHE A 216 14.95 -2.94 7.83
CA PHE A 216 14.36 -1.79 8.52
C PHE A 216 14.84 -1.78 9.96
N THR A 217 15.37 -0.65 10.42
CA THR A 217 15.84 -0.46 11.80
C THR A 217 15.10 0.70 12.42
N ALA A 218 14.55 0.47 13.60
CA ALA A 218 13.93 1.50 14.39
C ALA A 218 14.88 1.93 15.51
N VAL A 219 15.00 3.24 15.74
CA VAL A 219 15.81 3.79 16.83
C VAL A 219 15.07 4.90 17.56
N ILE A 220 15.31 5.00 18.88
CA ILE A 220 14.94 6.15 19.71
C ILE A 220 16.26 6.73 20.21
N GLU A 221 16.47 8.04 20.00
CA GLU A 221 17.66 8.79 20.39
C GLU A 221 17.31 9.99 21.28
#